data_AF-A0A165ZVP2-F1
#
_entry.id   AF-A0A165ZVP2-F1
#
_cell.length_a   1.000
_cell.length_b   1.000
_cell.length_c   1.000
_cell.angle_alpha   90.00
_cell.angle_beta   90.00
_cell.angle_gamma   90.00
#
_symmetry.space_group_name_H-M   'P 1'
#
loop_
_entity.id
_entity.type
_entity.pdbx_description
1 polymer ?
#
loop_
_entity_poly.entity_id
_entity_poly.type
_entity_poly.pdbx_seq_one_letter_code
_entity_poly.pdbx_strand_id
1 'polypeptide(L)'
;MAYSESLSASDDAWSAFLRARFNAQRSSATLDYELQILLDPKTAVMARQLRNESVSACRLPPEVLATIFSFAQNDWQYERLSQERQQFSIGWKSITRVCCLWRKVCILDLLVVTCRLNDLQVALETASLWCDIPCYSIPIQEAPYILSRTGSSPLNLQFYGHDLSPDIHDIVSAHLESWMAPTVCLRLRSLTLYEPAEYFRMKRWLVLLRAAMPRLESLHIDISQFEAGDDIVLSGGLLPSSQTA
;
A
#
# COMPACT_ATOMS: atom_id res chain seq x y z
N MET A 1 -37.63 4.96 -8.31
CA MET A 1 -38.33 4.83 -9.61
C MET A 1 -37.46 5.25 -10.78
N ALA A 2 -36.80 6.42 -10.79
CA ALA A 2 -35.95 6.83 -11.94
C ALA A 2 -34.81 5.85 -12.30
N TYR A 3 -34.22 5.16 -11.32
CA TYR A 3 -33.13 4.19 -11.59
C TYR A 3 -33.61 2.93 -12.34
N SER A 4 -34.82 2.44 -12.05
CA SER A 4 -35.35 1.25 -12.73
C SER A 4 -35.74 1.53 -14.18
N GLU A 5 -36.24 2.73 -14.47
CA GLU A 5 -36.58 3.16 -15.85
C GLU A 5 -35.32 3.28 -16.72
N SER A 6 -34.23 3.85 -16.18
CA SER A 6 -32.96 3.97 -16.90
C SER A 6 -32.32 2.60 -17.22
N LEU A 7 -32.46 1.61 -16.34
CA LEU A 7 -31.96 0.26 -16.60
C LEU A 7 -32.75 -0.41 -17.73
N SER A 8 -34.08 -0.29 -17.72
CA SER A 8 -34.93 -0.82 -18.79
C SER A 8 -34.58 -0.21 -20.15
N ALA A 9 -34.43 1.11 -20.22
CA ALA A 9 -34.10 1.79 -21.48
C ALA A 9 -32.71 1.39 -22.03
N SER A 10 -31.73 1.18 -21.15
CA SER A 10 -30.41 0.69 -21.54
C SER A 10 -30.47 -0.74 -22.08
N ASP A 11 -31.18 -1.64 -21.40
CA ASP A 11 -31.34 -3.03 -21.84
C ASP A 11 -32.08 -3.12 -23.18
N ASP A 12 -33.11 -2.30 -23.38
CA ASP A 12 -33.85 -2.22 -24.65
C ASP A 12 -32.96 -1.71 -25.78
N ALA A 13 -32.16 -0.67 -25.53
CA ALA A 13 -31.24 -0.11 -26.51
C ALA A 13 -30.14 -1.10 -26.92
N TRP A 14 -29.50 -1.77 -25.94
CA TRP A 14 -28.51 -2.81 -26.22
C TRP A 14 -29.12 -4.01 -26.93
N SER A 15 -30.32 -4.44 -26.52
CA SER A 15 -31.05 -5.52 -27.18
C SER A 15 -31.39 -5.16 -28.63
N ALA A 16 -31.83 -3.93 -28.90
CA ALA A 16 -32.13 -3.46 -30.24
C ALA A 16 -30.87 -3.39 -31.11
N PHE A 17 -29.75 -2.88 -30.58
CA PHE A 17 -28.45 -2.85 -31.27
C PHE A 17 -27.97 -4.25 -31.63
N LEU A 18 -27.98 -5.18 -30.67
CA LEU A 18 -27.57 -6.56 -30.90
C LEU A 18 -28.46 -7.25 -31.92
N ARG A 19 -29.80 -7.11 -31.83
CA ARG A 19 -30.72 -7.65 -32.83
C ARG A 19 -30.46 -7.08 -34.22
N ALA A 20 -30.30 -5.76 -34.34
CA ALA A 20 -30.05 -5.11 -35.63
C ALA A 20 -28.75 -5.61 -36.27
N ARG A 21 -27.69 -5.76 -35.47
CA ARG A 21 -26.39 -6.24 -35.92
C ARG A 21 -26.41 -7.72 -36.31
N PHE A 22 -26.98 -8.58 -35.47
CA PHE A 22 -27.06 -10.02 -35.72
C PHE A 22 -28.01 -10.36 -36.89
N ASN A 23 -29.09 -9.60 -37.07
CA ASN A 23 -30.02 -9.80 -38.19
C ASN A 23 -29.45 -9.33 -39.55
N ALA A 24 -28.48 -8.41 -39.56
CA ALA A 24 -27.83 -7.95 -40.78
C ALA A 24 -26.81 -8.96 -41.33
N GLN A 25 -26.26 -9.83 -40.47
CA GLN A 25 -25.27 -10.83 -40.85
C GLN A 25 -25.93 -12.15 -41.32
N ARG A 26 -25.44 -12.70 -42.43
CA ARG A 26 -25.95 -13.95 -43.02
C ARG A 26 -25.15 -15.20 -42.66
N SER A 27 -23.98 -15.05 -42.03
CA SER A 27 -23.05 -16.15 -41.77
C SER A 27 -22.94 -16.47 -40.28
N SER A 28 -23.24 -17.71 -39.88
CA SER A 28 -23.11 -18.18 -38.49
C SER A 28 -21.70 -17.97 -37.94
N ALA A 29 -20.67 -18.25 -38.74
CA ALA A 29 -19.27 -18.11 -38.32
C ALA A 29 -18.90 -16.66 -37.94
N THR A 30 -19.49 -15.68 -38.62
CA THR A 30 -19.27 -14.27 -38.26
C THR A 30 -19.98 -13.87 -36.97
N LEU A 31 -21.13 -14.48 -36.66
CA LEU A 31 -21.84 -14.24 -35.40
C LEU A 31 -21.10 -14.85 -34.21
N ASP A 32 -20.54 -16.06 -34.37
CA ASP A 32 -19.73 -16.71 -33.35
C ASP A 32 -18.49 -15.87 -33.00
N TYR A 33 -17.86 -15.27 -34.02
CA TYR A 33 -16.73 -14.37 -33.83
C TYR A 33 -17.13 -13.06 -33.11
N GLU A 34 -18.27 -12.44 -33.46
CA GLU A 34 -18.76 -11.25 -32.76
C GLU A 34 -19.12 -11.54 -31.30
N LEU A 35 -19.74 -12.69 -31.03
CA LEU A 35 -20.03 -13.15 -29.67
C LEU A 35 -18.72 -13.33 -28.88
N GLN A 36 -17.69 -13.90 -29.49
CA GLN A 36 -16.37 -14.04 -28.87
C GLN A 36 -15.74 -12.69 -28.54
N ILE A 37 -15.90 -11.66 -29.37
CA ILE A 37 -15.41 -10.29 -29.08
C ILE A 37 -16.15 -9.69 -27.88
N LEU A 38 -17.47 -9.86 -27.79
CA LEU A 38 -18.26 -9.33 -26.66
C LEU A 38 -17.89 -10.01 -25.34
N LEU A 39 -17.53 -11.29 -25.39
CA LEU A 39 -17.06 -12.07 -24.25
C LEU A 39 -15.56 -11.91 -23.96
N ASP A 40 -14.80 -11.26 -24.84
CA ASP A 40 -13.35 -11.04 -24.67
C ASP A 40 -13.11 -10.15 -23.43
N PRO A 41 -12.30 -10.60 -22.45
CA PRO A 41 -11.86 -9.78 -21.33
C PRO A 41 -11.31 -8.40 -21.75
N LYS A 42 -10.70 -8.29 -22.94
CA LYS A 42 -10.20 -7.00 -23.45
C LYS A 42 -11.33 -5.99 -23.69
N THR A 43 -12.45 -6.45 -24.25
CA THR A 43 -13.64 -5.61 -24.48
C THR A 43 -14.22 -5.13 -23.16
N ALA A 44 -14.28 -6.01 -22.15
CA ALA A 44 -14.71 -5.64 -20.81
C ALA A 44 -13.77 -4.61 -20.15
N VAL A 45 -12.45 -4.74 -20.32
CA VAL A 45 -11.46 -3.75 -19.84
C VAL A 45 -11.66 -2.40 -20.53
N MET A 46 -11.85 -2.38 -21.85
CA MET A 46 -12.10 -1.15 -22.60
C MET A 46 -13.40 -0.48 -22.17
N ALA A 47 -14.49 -1.23 -21.99
CA ALA A 47 -15.76 -0.70 -21.48
C ALA A 47 -15.62 -0.08 -20.08
N ARG A 48 -14.85 -0.72 -19.18
CA ARG A 48 -14.54 -0.16 -17.85
C ARG A 48 -13.70 1.11 -17.94
N GLN A 49 -12.74 1.18 -18.87
CA GLN A 49 -11.96 2.39 -19.10
C GLN A 49 -12.85 3.54 -19.57
N LEU A 50 -13.71 3.33 -20.56
CA LEU A 50 -14.65 4.35 -21.05
C LEU A 50 -15.65 4.79 -19.97
N ARG A 51 -16.16 3.85 -19.16
CA ARG A 51 -16.99 4.19 -18.00
C ARG A 51 -16.22 5.06 -17.00
N ASN A 52 -14.98 4.68 -16.67
CA ASN A 52 -14.19 5.46 -15.74
C ASN A 52 -13.90 6.85 -16.31
N GLU A 53 -13.62 6.98 -17.60
CA GLU A 53 -13.45 8.26 -18.27
C GLU A 53 -14.71 9.13 -18.26
N SER A 54 -15.91 8.59 -18.07
CA SER A 54 -17.14 9.37 -17.93
C SER A 54 -17.41 9.83 -16.50
N VAL A 55 -16.76 9.23 -15.50
CA VAL A 55 -16.89 9.62 -14.09
C VAL A 55 -16.05 10.88 -13.82
N SER A 56 -16.66 11.91 -13.23
CA SER A 56 -16.01 13.19 -12.93
C SER A 56 -14.76 13.03 -12.05
N ALA A 57 -14.80 12.15 -11.05
CA ALA A 57 -13.66 11.85 -10.17
C ALA A 57 -12.43 11.29 -10.92
N CYS A 58 -12.62 10.63 -12.06
CA CYS A 58 -11.54 10.14 -12.91
C CYS A 58 -10.97 11.20 -13.86
N ARG A 59 -11.57 12.40 -13.90
CA ARG A 59 -11.11 13.55 -14.70
C ARG A 59 -10.45 14.63 -13.84
N LEU A 60 -10.23 14.35 -12.56
CA LEU A 60 -9.58 15.30 -11.66
C LEU A 60 -8.16 15.58 -12.14
N PRO A 61 -7.70 16.85 -12.06
CA PRO A 61 -6.31 17.20 -12.32
C PRO A 61 -5.34 16.38 -11.45
N PRO A 62 -4.13 16.07 -11.93
CA PRO A 62 -3.14 15.33 -11.17
C PRO A 62 -2.83 15.91 -9.78
N GLU A 63 -2.84 17.24 -9.64
CA GLU A 63 -2.59 17.97 -8.40
C GLU A 63 -3.67 17.66 -7.35
N VAL A 64 -4.93 17.65 -7.79
CA VAL A 64 -6.07 17.33 -6.94
C VAL A 64 -6.00 15.86 -6.51
N LEU A 65 -5.59 14.97 -7.41
CA LEU A 65 -5.40 13.55 -7.09
C LEU A 65 -4.25 13.33 -6.10
N ALA A 66 -3.11 14.01 -6.26
CA ALA A 66 -1.99 13.96 -5.32
C ALA A 66 -2.42 14.45 -3.93
N THR A 67 -3.22 15.52 -3.88
CA THR A 67 -3.81 16.04 -2.63
C THR A 67 -4.77 15.04 -1.99
N ILE A 68 -5.64 14.39 -2.78
CA ILE A 68 -6.51 13.33 -2.27
C ILE A 68 -5.69 12.16 -1.73
N PHE A 69 -4.61 11.78 -2.42
CA PHE A 69 -3.73 10.70 -1.98
C PHE A 69 -2.98 11.04 -0.70
N SER A 70 -2.51 12.27 -0.53
CA SER A 70 -1.85 12.68 0.72
C SER A 70 -2.82 12.69 1.90
N PHE A 71 -4.07 13.11 1.71
CA PHE A 71 -5.08 12.99 2.76
C PHE A 71 -5.43 11.54 3.06
N ALA A 72 -5.64 10.73 2.02
CA ALA A 72 -5.97 9.33 2.19
C ALA A 72 -4.83 8.53 2.83
N GLN A 73 -3.57 8.93 2.65
CA GLN A 73 -2.41 8.29 3.26
C GLN A 73 -2.48 8.27 4.79
N ASN A 74 -3.03 9.32 5.41
CA ASN A 74 -3.18 9.38 6.87
C ASN A 74 -4.14 8.29 7.39
N ASP A 75 -5.15 7.94 6.59
CA ASP A 75 -6.15 6.92 6.91
C ASP A 75 -5.77 5.54 6.35
N TRP A 76 -4.68 5.41 5.57
CA TRP A 76 -4.20 4.14 5.02
C TRP A 76 -3.50 3.26 6.06
N GLN A 77 -3.94 3.29 7.31
CA GLN A 77 -3.42 2.39 8.32
C GLN A 77 -3.54 0.95 7.81
N TYR A 78 -2.42 0.23 7.92
CA TYR A 78 -2.33 -1.13 7.43
C TYR A 78 -3.11 -2.03 8.39
N GLU A 79 -4.42 -2.12 8.19
CA GLU A 79 -5.24 -3.02 8.97
C GLU A 79 -4.92 -4.46 8.56
N ARG A 80 -4.50 -5.26 9.54
CA ARG A 80 -4.48 -6.72 9.40
C ARG A 80 -5.94 -7.18 9.41
N LEU A 81 -6.50 -7.37 8.22
CA LEU A 81 -7.90 -7.78 8.03
C LEU A 81 -8.24 -9.13 8.71
N SER A 82 -7.24 -9.93 9.08
CA SER A 82 -7.42 -11.18 9.81
C SER A 82 -6.07 -11.68 10.33
N GLN A 83 -5.98 -12.03 11.62
CA GLN A 83 -4.83 -12.73 12.19
C GLN A 83 -4.59 -14.09 11.51
N GLU A 84 -5.65 -14.74 11.02
CA GLU A 84 -5.58 -16.09 10.46
C GLU A 84 -5.08 -16.12 9.00
N ARG A 85 -5.36 -15.08 8.20
CA ARG A 85 -5.15 -15.15 6.74
C ARG A 85 -3.91 -14.43 6.22
N GLN A 86 -3.13 -13.77 7.08
CA GLN A 86 -1.96 -12.95 6.67
C GLN A 86 -2.25 -12.05 5.46
N GLN A 87 -3.51 -11.62 5.31
CA GLN A 87 -3.93 -10.78 4.19
C GLN A 87 -3.65 -9.34 4.55
N PHE A 88 -2.54 -8.83 4.06
CA PHE A 88 -2.22 -7.41 4.09
C PHE A 88 -3.00 -6.72 2.98
N SER A 89 -4.12 -6.07 3.31
CA SER A 89 -4.69 -5.11 2.36
C SER A 89 -3.86 -3.85 2.43
N ILE A 90 -3.03 -3.68 1.42
CA ILE A 90 -2.36 -2.42 1.20
C ILE A 90 -3.45 -1.45 0.69
N GLY A 91 -3.96 -0.59 1.57
CA GLY A 91 -5.10 0.29 1.30
C GLY A 91 -4.96 1.08 -0.01
N TRP A 92 -3.76 1.58 -0.32
CA TRP A 92 -3.48 2.31 -1.56
C TRP A 92 -3.59 1.44 -2.83
N LYS A 93 -3.41 0.11 -2.75
CA LYS A 93 -3.63 -0.80 -3.90
C LYS A 93 -5.07 -0.75 -4.39
N SER A 94 -6.04 -0.39 -3.54
CA SER A 94 -7.43 -0.22 -3.94
C SER A 94 -7.62 1.05 -4.78
N ILE A 95 -6.97 2.15 -4.38
CA ILE A 95 -7.06 3.46 -5.04
C ILE A 95 -6.40 3.43 -6.43
N THR A 96 -5.28 2.72 -6.57
CA THR A 96 -4.64 2.49 -7.88
C THR A 96 -5.45 1.60 -8.83
N ARG A 97 -6.56 1.01 -8.38
CA ARG A 97 -7.48 0.21 -9.21
C ARG A 97 -8.66 0.99 -9.76
N VAL A 98 -8.88 2.24 -9.34
CA VAL A 98 -10.02 3.08 -9.78
C VAL A 98 -9.98 3.27 -11.29
N CYS A 99 -8.95 3.94 -11.83
CA CYS A 99 -8.77 4.12 -13.27
C CYS A 99 -7.29 4.20 -13.65
N CYS A 100 -7.00 4.21 -14.96
CA CYS A 100 -5.64 4.32 -15.45
C CYS A 100 -4.98 5.64 -15.08
N LEU A 101 -5.74 6.74 -14.98
CA LEU A 101 -5.21 8.05 -14.58
C LEU A 101 -4.77 8.06 -13.12
N TRP A 102 -5.63 7.62 -12.20
CA TRP A 102 -5.30 7.52 -10.77
C TRP A 102 -4.07 6.66 -10.54
N ARG A 103 -3.97 5.55 -11.29
CA ARG A 103 -2.79 4.70 -11.30
C ARG A 103 -1.56 5.46 -11.79
N LYS A 104 -1.64 6.16 -12.92
CA LYS A 104 -0.52 6.94 -13.46
C LYS A 104 -0.05 7.98 -12.44
N VAL A 105 -0.96 8.74 -11.84
CA VAL A 105 -0.61 9.78 -10.85
C VAL A 105 0.01 9.17 -9.61
N CYS A 106 -0.55 8.10 -9.06
CA CYS A 106 0.01 7.43 -7.87
C CYS A 106 1.35 6.74 -8.13
N ILE A 107 1.56 6.22 -9.35
CA ILE A 107 2.73 5.42 -9.72
C ILE A 107 3.88 6.26 -10.28
N LEU A 108 3.64 7.48 -10.75
CA LEU A 108 4.61 8.23 -11.56
C LEU A 108 5.96 8.46 -10.84
N ASP A 109 6.93 7.60 -11.19
CA ASP A 109 8.36 7.76 -10.93
C ASP A 109 9.21 7.22 -12.11
N LEU A 110 8.73 7.28 -13.36
CA LEU A 110 9.62 6.94 -14.47
C LEU A 110 9.30 7.68 -15.77
N LEU A 111 10.25 8.55 -16.11
CA LEU A 111 10.60 9.08 -17.43
C LEU A 111 9.48 9.68 -18.30
N VAL A 112 9.55 11.01 -18.42
CA VAL A 112 9.59 11.73 -19.72
C VAL A 112 8.78 11.07 -20.85
N VAL A 113 7.45 11.17 -20.78
CA VAL A 113 6.62 11.05 -21.98
C VAL A 113 5.74 12.30 -22.05
N THR A 114 6.34 13.33 -22.66
CA THR A 114 5.66 14.36 -23.46
C THR A 114 4.44 15.06 -22.84
N CYS A 115 4.58 15.68 -21.67
CA CYS A 115 3.71 16.82 -21.31
C CYS A 115 4.57 18.09 -21.27
N ARG A 116 4.10 19.09 -22.00
CA ARG A 116 4.79 20.36 -22.29
C ARG A 116 5.06 21.12 -21.00
N LEU A 117 6.34 21.24 -20.63
CA LEU A 117 7.02 22.28 -19.82
C LEU A 117 6.41 22.87 -18.52
N ASN A 118 5.19 22.57 -18.09
CA ASN A 118 4.60 23.15 -16.86
C ASN A 118 4.10 22.13 -15.81
N ASP A 119 4.06 20.83 -16.12
CA ASP A 119 3.45 19.80 -15.23
C ASP A 119 4.49 18.99 -14.41
N LEU A 120 5.77 19.39 -14.41
CA LEU A 120 6.85 18.63 -13.76
C LEU A 120 6.75 18.62 -12.22
N GLN A 121 5.99 19.55 -11.63
CA GLN A 121 5.91 19.69 -10.18
C GLN A 121 5.13 18.54 -9.51
N VAL A 122 4.12 17.96 -10.19
CA VAL A 122 3.27 16.91 -9.61
C VAL A 122 4.00 15.57 -9.45
N ALA A 123 4.96 15.28 -10.31
CA ALA A 123 5.75 14.04 -10.23
C ALA A 123 6.64 14.02 -8.97
N LEU A 124 7.14 15.17 -8.52
CA LEU A 124 8.04 15.27 -7.36
C LEU A 124 7.32 15.09 -6.03
N GLU A 125 6.05 15.48 -5.93
CA GLU A 125 5.23 15.31 -4.72
C GLU A 125 4.75 13.85 -4.51
N THR A 126 4.87 13.01 -5.54
CA THR A 126 4.42 11.61 -5.44
C THR A 126 5.42 10.75 -4.68
N ALA A 127 6.72 11.02 -4.79
CA ALA A 127 7.76 10.25 -4.10
C ALA A 127 7.62 10.34 -2.57
N SER A 128 7.17 11.49 -2.03
CA SER A 128 6.91 11.65 -0.59
C SER A 128 5.84 10.70 -0.06
N LEU A 129 4.85 10.30 -0.89
CA LEU A 129 3.83 9.32 -0.50
C LEU A 129 4.43 7.93 -0.20
N TRP A 130 5.65 7.67 -0.67
CA TRP A 130 6.35 6.40 -0.48
C TRP A 130 7.44 6.48 0.58
N CYS A 131 7.66 7.64 1.18
CA CYS A 131 8.77 7.85 2.12
C CYS A 131 8.43 7.45 3.55
N ASP A 132 7.16 7.32 3.92
CA ASP A 132 6.72 6.84 5.24
C ASP A 132 6.30 5.36 5.12
N ILE A 133 7.20 4.46 5.53
CA ILE A 133 7.12 3.03 5.21
C ILE A 133 6.97 2.20 6.50
N PRO A 134 5.81 1.57 6.74
CA PRO A 134 5.66 0.56 7.80
C PRO A 134 6.16 -0.79 7.29
N CYS A 135 7.43 -1.06 7.54
CA CYS A 135 8.21 -2.15 6.94
C CYS A 135 7.62 -3.55 7.19
N TYR A 136 7.01 -3.79 8.36
CA TYR A 136 6.41 -5.11 8.68
C TYR A 136 5.05 -5.36 8.07
N SER A 137 4.36 -4.30 7.63
CA SER A 137 3.07 -4.42 6.96
C SER A 137 3.21 -4.65 5.45
N ILE A 138 4.44 -4.68 4.96
CA ILE A 138 4.77 -4.82 3.54
C ILE A 138 5.45 -6.18 3.31
N PRO A 139 4.93 -7.02 2.39
CA PRO A 139 5.64 -8.23 1.97
C PRO A 139 7.01 -7.90 1.41
N ILE A 140 8.05 -8.64 1.81
CA ILE A 140 9.44 -8.34 1.42
C ILE A 140 9.67 -8.31 -0.10
N GLN A 141 8.89 -9.08 -0.86
CA GLN A 141 8.97 -9.12 -2.31
C GLN A 141 8.59 -7.78 -2.95
N GLU A 142 7.85 -6.94 -2.23
CA GLU A 142 7.41 -5.61 -2.65
C GLU A 142 8.40 -4.51 -2.21
N ALA A 143 9.33 -4.80 -1.31
CA ALA A 143 10.29 -3.82 -0.79
C ALA A 143 11.13 -3.19 -1.91
N PRO A 144 11.72 -3.94 -2.86
CA PRO A 144 12.48 -3.33 -3.97
C PRO A 144 11.62 -2.41 -4.84
N TYR A 145 10.36 -2.79 -5.08
CA TYR A 145 9.41 -1.97 -5.83
C TYR A 145 9.14 -0.64 -5.12
N ILE A 146 8.82 -0.66 -3.82
CA ILE A 146 8.60 0.56 -3.02
C ILE A 146 9.87 1.41 -2.96
N LEU A 147 11.02 0.81 -2.68
CA LEU A 147 12.30 1.54 -2.62
C LEU A 147 12.63 2.19 -3.96
N SER A 148 12.33 1.56 -5.09
CA SER A 148 12.51 2.19 -6.41
C SER A 148 11.65 3.44 -6.60
N ARG A 149 10.44 3.48 -6.04
CA ARG A 149 9.49 4.62 -6.12
C ARG A 149 9.85 5.81 -5.26
N THR A 150 10.70 5.56 -4.27
CA THR A 150 11.18 6.63 -3.39
C THR A 150 12.35 7.40 -4.01
N GLY A 151 12.93 6.92 -5.12
CA GLY A 151 14.04 7.55 -5.80
C GLY A 151 15.24 7.83 -4.88
N SER A 152 15.62 9.10 -4.75
CA SER A 152 16.67 9.58 -3.83
C SER A 152 16.12 10.26 -2.58
N SER A 153 14.80 10.26 -2.39
CA SER A 153 14.12 10.97 -1.32
C SER A 153 14.49 10.40 0.06
N PRO A 154 14.49 11.23 1.12
CA PRO A 154 14.74 10.78 2.47
C PRO A 154 13.63 9.83 2.96
N LEU A 155 14.01 8.77 3.67
CA LEU A 155 13.10 7.70 4.10
C LEU A 155 12.77 7.78 5.58
N ASN A 156 11.53 7.46 5.93
CA ASN A 156 11.05 7.28 7.30
C ASN A 156 10.59 5.83 7.43
N LEU A 157 11.40 4.98 8.06
CA LEU A 157 11.09 3.57 8.24
C LEU A 157 10.47 3.34 9.61
N GLN A 158 9.38 2.57 9.64
CA GLN A 158 8.63 2.27 10.86
C GLN A 158 8.47 0.75 11.00
N PHE A 159 8.81 0.23 12.17
CA PHE A 159 8.76 -1.19 12.50
C PHE A 159 7.85 -1.41 13.69
N TYR A 160 6.67 -2.00 13.46
CA TYR A 160 5.65 -2.29 14.48
C TYR A 160 5.55 -3.79 14.75
N GLY A 161 6.30 -4.26 15.75
CA GLY A 161 6.45 -5.68 16.06
C GLY A 161 5.40 -6.28 16.98
N HIS A 162 4.57 -5.47 17.64
CA HIS A 162 3.62 -5.92 18.67
C HIS A 162 2.59 -6.92 18.16
N ASP A 163 2.20 -6.85 16.89
CA ASP A 163 1.22 -7.78 16.30
C ASP A 163 1.85 -9.04 15.69
N LEU A 164 3.18 -9.16 15.65
CA LEU A 164 3.82 -10.29 14.97
C LEU A 164 3.64 -11.57 15.78
N SER A 165 3.17 -12.63 15.12
CA SER A 165 3.17 -13.97 15.71
C SER A 165 4.62 -14.44 15.94
N PRO A 166 4.91 -15.11 17.06
CA PRO A 166 6.24 -15.67 17.35
C PRO A 166 6.75 -16.61 16.25
N ASP A 167 5.87 -17.29 15.52
CA ASP A 167 6.23 -18.26 14.48
C ASP A 167 6.84 -17.62 13.22
N ILE A 168 6.76 -16.31 13.05
CA ILE A 168 7.19 -15.59 11.84
C ILE A 168 8.63 -15.04 11.99
N HIS A 169 9.33 -15.39 13.07
CA HIS A 169 10.62 -14.78 13.43
C HIS A 169 11.67 -14.83 12.32
N ASP A 170 11.86 -15.98 11.68
CA ASP A 170 12.88 -16.17 10.64
C ASP A 170 12.61 -15.30 9.40
N ILE A 171 11.33 -15.18 9.03
CA ILE A 171 10.88 -14.33 7.92
C ILE A 171 11.15 -12.86 8.24
N VAL A 172 10.88 -12.45 9.49
CA VAL A 172 11.08 -11.07 9.94
C VAL A 172 12.56 -10.67 9.95
N SER A 173 13.46 -11.58 10.29
CA SER A 173 14.90 -11.31 10.24
C SER A 173 15.40 -11.04 8.82
N ALA A 174 14.96 -11.83 7.84
CA ALA A 174 15.27 -11.59 6.43
C ALA A 174 14.65 -10.29 5.92
N HIS A 175 13.44 -9.94 6.37
CA HIS A 175 12.82 -8.65 6.05
C HIS A 175 13.69 -7.48 6.52
N LEU A 176 14.24 -7.60 7.72
CA LEU A 176 14.96 -6.52 8.36
C LEU A 176 16.27 -6.18 7.64
N GLU A 177 17.02 -7.19 7.21
CA GLU A 177 18.27 -6.99 6.48
C GLU A 177 18.05 -6.28 5.13
N SER A 178 16.92 -6.52 4.46
CA SER A 178 16.60 -5.84 3.19
C SER A 178 16.26 -4.37 3.39
N TRP A 179 15.43 -4.05 4.38
CA TRP A 179 15.05 -2.67 4.69
C TRP A 179 16.21 -1.87 5.30
N MET A 180 17.12 -2.52 6.00
CA MET A 180 18.32 -1.90 6.60
C MET A 180 19.57 -2.09 5.72
N ALA A 181 19.40 -2.36 4.43
CA ALA A 181 20.52 -2.44 3.49
C ALA A 181 21.29 -1.10 3.46
N PRO A 182 22.62 -1.09 3.24
CA PRO A 182 23.42 0.13 3.31
C PRO A 182 22.89 1.28 2.45
N THR A 183 22.37 0.98 1.25
CA THR A 183 21.79 1.97 0.34
C THR A 183 20.53 2.65 0.89
N VAL A 184 19.74 1.94 1.70
CA VAL A 184 18.56 2.46 2.37
C VAL A 184 18.97 3.31 3.57
N CYS A 185 19.92 2.81 4.39
CA CYS A 185 20.46 3.52 5.55
C CYS A 185 21.07 4.89 5.19
N LEU A 186 21.72 5.01 4.03
CA LEU A 186 22.25 6.29 3.55
C LEU A 186 21.18 7.37 3.29
N ARG A 187 19.93 6.94 3.09
CA ARG A 187 18.78 7.80 2.79
C ARG A 187 17.84 7.93 3.99
N LEU A 188 18.10 7.22 5.08
CA LEU A 188 17.23 7.16 6.24
C LEU A 188 17.25 8.52 6.97
N ARG A 189 16.08 9.13 7.08
CA ARG A 189 15.81 10.37 7.82
C ARG A 189 15.20 10.10 9.18
N SER A 190 14.23 9.20 9.24
CA SER A 190 13.59 8.81 10.50
C SER A 190 13.54 7.30 10.63
N LEU A 191 13.88 6.78 11.81
CA LEU A 191 13.73 5.37 12.14
C LEU A 191 12.90 5.24 13.41
N THR A 192 11.81 4.48 13.32
CA THR A 192 10.88 4.27 14.42
C THR A 192 10.71 2.77 14.67
N LEU A 193 11.07 2.32 15.87
CA LEU A 193 11.02 0.92 16.29
C LEU A 193 10.06 0.77 17.45
N TYR A 194 9.05 -0.09 17.31
CA TYR A 194 8.15 -0.51 18.38
C TYR A 194 8.21 -2.04 18.47
N GLU A 195 9.03 -2.57 19.37
CA GLU A 195 9.35 -3.99 19.42
C GLU A 195 9.27 -4.54 20.84
N PRO A 196 8.66 -5.72 21.04
CA PRO A 196 8.84 -6.49 22.27
C PRO A 196 10.33 -6.72 22.56
N ALA A 197 10.71 -6.64 23.84
CA ALA A 197 12.10 -6.78 24.29
C ALA A 197 12.80 -8.06 23.78
N GLU A 198 12.06 -9.17 23.70
CA GLU A 198 12.56 -10.44 23.19
C GLU A 198 12.94 -10.35 21.71
N TYR A 199 12.04 -9.82 20.88
CA TYR A 199 12.28 -9.63 19.45
C TYR A 199 13.39 -8.62 19.19
N PHE A 200 13.48 -7.56 19.99
CA PHE A 200 14.56 -6.59 19.84
C PHE A 200 15.95 -7.24 19.94
N ARG A 201 16.13 -8.13 20.92
CA ARG A 201 17.40 -8.86 21.14
C ARG A 201 17.66 -9.87 20.02
N MET A 202 16.64 -10.61 19.61
CA MET A 202 16.78 -11.66 18.61
C MET A 202 17.07 -11.11 17.21
N LYS A 203 16.43 -10.00 16.83
CA LYS A 203 16.52 -9.40 15.47
C LYS A 203 17.83 -8.68 15.16
N ARG A 204 18.85 -8.82 16.01
CA ARG A 204 20.19 -8.20 15.82
C ARG A 204 20.14 -6.70 15.54
N TRP A 205 19.14 -5.98 16.06
CA TRP A 205 18.99 -4.53 15.86
C TRP A 205 20.26 -3.77 16.20
N LEU A 206 20.96 -4.17 17.27
CA LEU A 206 22.25 -3.58 17.65
C LEU A 206 23.32 -3.65 16.57
N VAL A 207 23.31 -4.68 15.70
CA VAL A 207 24.25 -4.81 14.58
C VAL A 207 23.84 -3.88 13.45
N LEU A 208 22.55 -3.84 13.12
CA LEU A 208 22.02 -3.02 12.02
C LEU A 208 22.08 -1.53 12.34
N LEU A 209 21.84 -1.14 13.59
CA LEU A 209 21.94 0.24 14.07
C LEU A 209 23.38 0.79 14.08
N ARG A 210 24.40 -0.06 13.88
CA ARG A 210 25.79 0.38 13.68
C ARG A 210 26.07 0.85 12.24
N ALA A 211 25.16 0.60 11.30
CA ALA A 211 25.31 1.08 9.94
C ALA A 211 25.37 2.61 9.90
N ALA A 212 26.16 3.17 8.98
CA ALA A 212 26.23 4.61 8.80
C ALA A 212 24.90 5.16 8.26
N MET A 213 24.29 6.09 9.00
CA MET A 213 23.03 6.75 8.64
C MET A 213 23.21 8.28 8.67
N PRO A 214 23.95 8.85 7.70
CA PRO A 214 24.40 10.25 7.74
C PRO A 214 23.26 11.28 7.65
N ARG A 215 22.05 10.87 7.24
CA ARG A 215 20.87 11.72 7.10
C ARG A 215 19.84 11.52 8.22
N LEU A 216 20.16 10.72 9.24
CA LEU A 216 19.21 10.41 10.32
C LEU A 216 18.99 11.65 11.19
N GLU A 217 17.76 12.14 11.19
CA GLU A 217 17.29 13.28 11.97
C GLU A 217 16.53 12.83 13.22
N SER A 218 15.82 11.70 13.13
CA SER A 218 15.01 11.16 14.23
C SER A 218 15.22 9.67 14.41
N LEU A 219 15.43 9.25 15.66
CA LEU A 219 15.50 7.86 16.07
C LEU A 219 14.57 7.67 17.28
N HIS A 220 13.52 6.87 17.08
CA HIS A 220 12.59 6.50 18.13
C HIS A 220 12.66 4.99 18.34
N ILE A 221 12.92 4.57 19.57
CA ILE A 221 12.99 3.16 19.95
C ILE A 221 12.15 2.97 21.19
N ASP A 222 11.03 2.29 21.03
CA ASP A 222 10.17 1.82 22.10
C ASP A 222 10.34 0.31 22.23
N ILE A 223 10.81 -0.09 23.41
CA ILE A 223 11.01 -1.49 23.78
C ILE A 223 10.02 -1.79 24.89
N SER A 224 8.79 -2.09 24.51
CA SER A 224 7.76 -2.52 25.46
C SER A 224 8.16 -3.87 26.03
N GLN A 225 8.24 -3.97 27.36
CA GLN A 225 8.19 -5.28 28.00
C GLN A 225 6.76 -5.78 27.81
N PHE A 226 6.58 -6.98 27.26
CA PHE A 226 5.29 -7.62 27.24
C PHE A 226 4.99 -7.96 28.70
N GLU A 227 4.33 -7.05 29.43
CA GLU A 227 3.65 -7.41 30.67
C GLU A 227 2.51 -8.32 30.24
N ALA A 228 2.84 -9.60 30.03
CA ALA A 228 1.85 -10.66 30.10
C ALA A 228 1.10 -10.39 31.40
N GLY A 229 -0.23 -10.27 31.34
CA GLY A 229 -1.09 -9.98 32.48
C GLY A 229 -1.12 -11.08 33.54
N ASP A 230 0.04 -11.62 33.91
CA ASP A 230 0.29 -12.08 35.26
C ASP A 230 0.61 -10.83 36.08
N ASP A 231 -0.30 -10.47 36.98
CA ASP A 231 0.01 -9.56 38.07
C ASP A 231 1.36 -9.99 38.67
N ILE A 232 2.40 -9.17 38.50
CA ILE A 232 3.65 -9.36 39.22
C ILE A 232 3.34 -9.04 40.69
N VAL A 233 2.86 -10.05 41.41
CA VAL A 233 2.84 -10.05 42.87
C VAL A 233 4.29 -10.02 43.29
N LEU A 234 4.79 -8.83 43.60
CA LEU A 234 6.03 -8.65 44.33
C LEU A 234 5.90 -9.43 45.63
N SER A 235 6.44 -10.66 45.64
CA SER A 235 6.53 -11.46 46.85
C SER A 235 7.30 -10.63 47.86
N GLY A 236 6.64 -10.19 48.93
CA GLY A 236 7.09 -9.18 49.90
C GLY A 236 8.27 -9.60 50.79
N GLY A 237 9.27 -10.29 50.24
CA GLY A 237 10.43 -10.81 50.96
C GLY A 237 11.70 -9.97 50.85
N LEU A 238 11.69 -8.82 50.16
CA LEU A 238 12.90 -8.00 49.94
C LEU A 238 12.93 -6.67 50.69
N LEU A 239 11.91 -6.34 51.50
CA LEU A 239 12.07 -5.27 52.48
C LEU A 239 12.64 -5.88 53.77
N PRO A 240 13.81 -5.44 54.24
CA PRO A 240 14.31 -5.85 55.55
C PRO A 240 13.28 -5.42 56.58
N SER A 241 12.79 -6.38 57.36
CA SER A 241 11.99 -6.10 58.54
C SER A 241 12.79 -5.14 59.41
N SER A 242 12.35 -3.89 59.47
CA SER A 242 12.79 -2.93 60.47
C SER A 242 12.42 -3.51 61.83
N GLN A 243 13.38 -4.21 62.45
CA GLN A 243 13.35 -4.53 63.86
C GLN A 243 13.41 -3.21 64.63
N THR A 244 12.26 -2.70 65.01
CA THR A 244 12.14 -1.72 66.08
C THR A 244 11.95 -2.46 67.39
N ALA A 245 13.00 -2.35 68.22
CA ALA A 245 13.07 -2.48 69.68
C ALA A 245 12.51 -3.75 70.35
#